data_AF-A0A954T3V6-F1
#
_entry.id   AF-A0A954T3V6-F1
#
_cell.length_a   1.000
_cell.length_b   1.000
_cell.length_c   1.000
_cell.angle_alpha   90.00
_cell.angle_beta   90.00
_cell.angle_gamma   90.00
#
_symmetry.space_group_name_H-M   'P 1'
#
loop_
_entity.id
_entity.type
_entity.pdbx_description
1 polymer ?
#
loop_
_entity_poly.entity_id
_entity_poly.type
_entity_poly.pdbx_seq_one_letter_code
_entity_poly.pdbx_strand_id
1 'polypeptide(L)' 'MGIRSNHYDLAFEEFLRGRQIPYICVDERRRALLRNASLKSMDFIFYSDCGRNLLVDVQGRGFPT' A
#
# COMPACT_ATOMS: atom_id res chain seq x y z
N MET A 1 4.38 11.11 6.75
CA MET A 1 3.17 10.27 6.61
C MET A 1 2.61 10.53 5.22
N GLY A 2 2.51 9.51 4.35
CA GLY A 2 1.96 9.67 3.00
C GLY A 2 0.49 10.07 3.01
N ILE A 3 0.00 10.69 1.94
CA ILE A 3 -1.35 11.28 1.94
C ILE A 3 -2.38 10.22 1.57
N ARG A 4 -3.22 9.93 2.57
CA ARG A 4 -4.18 8.82 2.63
C ARG A 4 -5.52 9.31 2.13
N SER A 5 -5.64 9.45 0.81
CA SER A 5 -6.80 10.11 0.21
C SER A 5 -8.04 9.22 0.16
N ASN A 6 -7.87 7.91 0.25
CA ASN A 6 -8.95 6.93 0.14
C ASN A 6 -9.28 6.26 1.49
N HIS A 7 -10.57 6.15 1.81
CA HIS A 7 -11.06 5.51 3.03
C HIS A 7 -10.76 4.00 3.07
N TYR A 8 -10.59 3.35 1.92
CA TYR A 8 -10.15 1.95 1.85
C TYR A 8 -8.73 1.78 2.39
N ASP A 9 -7.80 2.69 2.09
CA ASP A 9 -6.42 2.61 2.58
C ASP A 9 -6.33 2.81 4.09
N LEU A 10 -7.18 3.69 4.63
CA LEU A 10 -7.31 3.92 6.07
C LEU A 10 -7.86 2.68 6.76
N ALA A 11 -8.96 2.12 6.26
CA ALA A 11 -9.55 0.90 6.82
C ALA A 11 -8.58 -0.28 6.77
N PHE A 12 -7.85 -0.42 5.67
CA PHE A 12 -6.85 -1.47 5.51
C PHE A 12 -5.66 -1.28 6.46
N GLU A 13 -5.16 -0.06 6.62
CA GLU A 13 -4.08 0.21 7.58
C GLU A 13 -4.48 -0.10 9.02
N GLU A 14 -5.67 0.30 9.44
CA GLU A 14 -6.16 0.02 10.79
C GLU A 14 -6.27 -1.48 11.05
N PHE A 15 -6.68 -2.26 10.04
CA PHE A 15 -6.63 -3.72 10.10
C PHE A 15 -5.21 -4.27 10.28
N LEU A 16 -4.23 -3.75 9.54
CA LEU A 16 -2.83 -4.18 9.67
C LEU A 16 -2.26 -3.85 11.05
N ARG A 17 -2.56 -2.65 11.57
CA ARG A 17 -2.14 -2.21 12.91
C ARG A 17 -2.76 -3.05 14.00
N GLY A 18 -4.06 -3.34 13.92
CA GLY A 18 -4.75 -4.21 14.86
C GLY A 18 -4.18 -5.63 14.92
N ARG A 19 -3.50 -6.07 13.85
CA ARG A 19 -2.83 -7.38 13.76
C ARG A 19 -1.31 -7.31 13.92
N GLN A 20 -0.75 -6.13 14.18
CA GLN A 20 0.70 -5.91 14.31
C GLN A 20 1.51 -6.45 13.12
N ILE A 21 0.97 -6.36 11.90
CA ILE A 21 1.65 -6.79 10.69
C ILE A 21 2.68 -5.72 10.28
N PRO A 22 3.95 -6.05 10.04
CA PRO A 22 4.95 -5.08 9.57
C PRO A 22 4.66 -4.60 8.15
N TYR A 23 4.55 -3.29 7.95
CA TYR A 23 4.36 -2.69 6.63
C TYR A 23 5.03 -1.31 6.49
N ILE A 24 5.23 -0.90 5.24
CA ILE A 24 5.54 0.48 4.86
C ILE A 24 4.40 1.00 3.97
N CYS A 25 3.82 2.15 4.33
CA CYS A 25 2.97 2.90 3.41
C CYS A 25 3.83 3.69 2.44
N VAL A 26 3.47 3.69 1.15
CA VAL A 26 4.10 4.52 0.14
C VAL A 26 3.38 5.86 0.05
N ASP A 27 4.14 6.95 -0.07
CA ASP A 27 3.60 8.26 -0.37
C ASP A 27 3.61 8.48 -1.89
N GLU A 28 2.44 8.45 -2.52
CA GLU A 28 2.30 8.60 -3.97
C GLU A 28 2.78 9.96 -4.48
N ARG A 29 2.86 10.98 -3.61
CA ARG A 29 3.46 12.27 -3.99
C ARG A 29 4.97 12.17 -4.22
N ARG A 30 5.60 11.10 -3.77
CA ARG A 30 7.03 10.80 -3.93
C ARG A 30 7.20 9.58 -4.83
N ARG A 31 6.83 9.73 -6.11
CA ARG A 31 6.94 8.65 -7.08
C ARG A 31 8.41 8.33 -7.37
N ALA A 32 8.77 7.05 -7.25
CA ALA A 32 10.10 6.58 -7.63
C ALA A 32 10.26 6.65 -9.16
N LEU A 33 11.40 7.18 -9.61
CA LEU A 33 11.78 7.24 -11.01
C LEU A 33 12.93 6.29 -11.28
N LEU A 34 12.85 5.53 -12.36
CA LEU A 34 13.97 4.77 -12.92
C LEU A 34 14.42 5.49 -14.19
N ARG A 35 15.73 5.50 -14.48
CA ARG A 35 16.37 6.37 -15.49
C ARG A 35 15.59 6.54 -16.81
N ASN A 36 15.03 5.45 -17.33
CA ASN A 36 14.27 5.43 -18.58
C ASN A 36 12.84 4.88 -18.42
N ALA A 37 12.33 4.77 -17.18
CA ALA A 37 11.01 4.19 -16.92
C ALA A 37 10.36 4.78 -15.66
N SER A 38 9.04 4.99 -15.74
CA SER A 38 8.23 5.20 -14.54
C SER A 38 8.02 3.86 -13.85
N LEU A 39 8.29 3.79 -12.55
CA LEU A 39 7.89 2.63 -11.75
C LEU A 39 6.39 2.73 -11.45
N LYS A 40 5.70 1.59 -11.52
CA LYS A 40 4.34 1.49 -10.96
C LYS A 40 4.42 1.92 -9.49
N SER A 41 3.44 2.68 -9.01
CA SER A 41 3.29 2.99 -7.58
C SER A 41 2.33 1.96 -6.97
N MET A 42 2.53 1.65 -5.71
CA MET A 42 1.74 0.71 -4.90
C MET A 42 1.55 1.35 -3.53
N ASP A 43 0.48 1.00 -2.84
CA ASP A 43 0.08 1.68 -1.60
C ASP A 43 0.88 1.19 -0.39
N PHE A 44 1.16 -0.12 -0.35
CA PHE A 44 1.87 -0.73 0.78
C PHE A 44 2.94 -1.73 0.32
N ILE A 45 3.98 -1.85 1.15
CA ILE A 45 5.01 -2.88 1.07
C ILE A 45 4.98 -3.67 2.37
N PHE A 46 4.82 -4.99 2.28
CA PHE A 46 4.87 -5.88 3.45
C PHE A 46 6.18 -6.64 3.47
N TYR A 47 6.79 -6.68 4.64
CA TYR A 47 7.93 -7.54 4.91
C TYR A 47 7.42 -8.81 5.57
N SER A 48 7.76 -9.95 4.97
CA SER A 48 7.46 -11.23 5.60
C SER A 48 8.62 -11.65 6.48
N ASP A 49 8.32 -12.16 7.67
CA ASP A 49 9.32 -12.81 8.52
C ASP A 49 9.74 -14.17 7.95
N CYS A 50 8.92 -14.76 7.07
CA CYS A 50 9.24 -15.97 6.33
C CYS A 50 8.69 -15.91 4.89
N GLY A 51 9.59 -15.92 3.90
CA GLY A 51 9.21 -15.91 2.48
C GLY A 51 9.40 -14.56 1.78
N ARG A 52 8.50 -14.22 0.86
CA ARG A 52 8.66 -13.08 -0.05
C ARG A 52 7.98 -11.83 0.50
N ASN A 53 8.60 -10.68 0.27
CA ASN A 53 7.97 -9.39 0.48
C ASN A 53 6.83 -9.19 -0.53
N LEU A 54 5.78 -8.49 -0.11
CA LEU A 54 4.61 -8.24 -0.94
C LEU A 54 4.51 -6.76 -1.30
N LEU A 55 4.19 -6.48 -2.56
CA LEU A 55 3.78 -5.15 -3.03
C LEU A 55 2.26 -5.18 -3.17
N VAL A 56 1.59 -4.26 -2.48
CA VAL A 56 0.13 -4.30 -2.29
C VAL A 56 -0.49 -3.01 -2.81
N ASP A 57 -1.59 -3.18 -3.53
CA ASP A 57 -2.40 -2.15 -4.16
C ASP A 57 -3.84 -2.34 -3.63
N VAL A 58 -4.39 -1.32 -2.97
CA VAL A 58 -5.68 -1.36 -2.27
C VAL A 58 -6.76 -0.85 -3.21
N GLN A 59 -7.66 -1.77 -3.56
CA GLN A 59 -8.72 -1.50 -4.54
C GLN A 59 -10.08 -1.59 -3.86
N GLY A 60 -10.77 -0.45 -3.78
CA GLY A 60 -12.15 -0.37 -3.35
C GLY A 60 -13.10 -0.77 -4.47
N ARG A 61 -14.09 -1.63 -4.18
CA ARG A 61 -15.17 -1.96 -5.12
C ARG A 61 -16.52 -1.79 -4.44
N GLY A 62 -17.44 -1.11 -5.12
CA GLY A 62 -18.86 -1.18 -4.78
C GLY A 62 -19.40 -2.55 -5.15
N PHE A 63 -20.27 -3.11 -4.32
CA PHE A 63 -20.99 -4.32 -4.69
C PHE A 63 -21.99 -3.99 -5.81
N PRO A 64 -22.09 -4.83 -6.87
CA PRO A 64 -23.13 -4.64 -7.86
C PRO A 64 -24.49 -4.78 -7.18
N THR A 65 -25.32 -3.74 -7.32
CA THR A 65 -26.74 -3.74 -6.95
C THR A 65 -27.58 -4.43 -7.99
#